data_AF-A0A4Y1S0H5-F1
#
_entry.id   AF-A0A4Y1S0H5-F1
#
_cell.length_a   1.000
_cell.length_b   1.000
_cell.length_c   1.000
_cell.angle_alpha   90.00
_cell.angle_beta   90.00
_cell.angle_gamma   90.00
#
_symmetry.space_group_name_H-M   'P 1'
#
loop_
_entity.id
_entity.type
_entity.pdbx_description
1 polymer ?
#
loop_
_entity_poly.entity_id
_entity_poly.type
_entity_poly.pdbx_seq_one_letter_code
_entity_poly.pdbx_strand_id
1 'polypeptide(L)'
;MFAVAKDIMDFSLGPHHADSIESCQNLSKAYDAMKSYALAIQFQQQVVDAWESHGPSAHDELKEAHRVLEQLKKKARGTFANDEHTTKALPLPQTHPSARSS
;
A
#
# COMPACT_ATOMS: atom_id res chain seq x y z
N MET A 1 0.63 -7.24 16.25
CA MET A 1 0.64 -6.33 17.42
C MET A 1 -0.04 -5.00 17.13
N PHE A 2 0.08 -4.41 15.94
CA PHE A 2 -0.59 -3.14 15.58
C PHE A 2 -2.13 -3.19 15.47
N ALA A 3 -2.71 -4.33 15.09
CA ALA A 3 -4.18 -4.49 15.02
C ALA A 3 -4.85 -4.28 16.39
N VAL A 4 -4.22 -4.77 17.46
CA VAL A 4 -4.74 -4.62 18.84
C VAL A 4 -4.70 -3.16 19.30
N ALA A 5 -3.65 -2.40 18.94
CA ALA A 5 -3.56 -0.98 19.27
C ALA A 5 -4.65 -0.15 18.55
N LYS A 6 -4.92 -0.45 17.28
CA LYS A 6 -6.02 0.15 16.52
C LYS A 6 -7.38 -0.18 17.14
N ASP A 7 -7.63 -1.44 17.49
CA ASP A 7 -8.90 -1.86 18.09
C ASP A 7 -9.15 -1.19 19.45
N ILE A 8 -8.10 -0.98 20.26
CA ILE A 8 -8.19 -0.26 21.54
C ILE A 8 -8.47 1.23 21.33
N MET A 9 -7.85 1.86 20.33
CA MET A 9 -8.10 3.29 20.02
C MET A 9 -9.48 3.52 19.41
N ASP A 10 -9.92 2.67 18.48
CA ASP A 10 -11.26 2.71 17.90
C ASP A 10 -12.34 2.54 18.98
N PHE A 11 -12.09 1.69 19.98
CA PHE A 11 -12.97 1.48 21.13
C PHE A 11 -12.97 2.65 22.13
N SER A 12 -11.82 3.31 22.33
CA SER A 12 -11.65 4.30 23.41
C SER A 12 -11.92 5.75 22.97
N LEU A 13 -11.61 6.11 21.73
CA LEU A 13 -11.69 7.50 21.21
C LEU A 13 -12.71 7.65 20.07
N GLY A 14 -13.09 6.54 19.44
CA GLY A 14 -13.89 6.51 18.22
C GLY A 14 -13.03 6.61 16.95
N PRO A 15 -13.52 6.07 15.81
CA PRO A 15 -12.79 5.99 14.54
C PRO A 15 -12.59 7.36 13.87
N HIS A 16 -13.26 8.41 14.36
CA HIS A 16 -13.16 9.80 13.89
C HIS A 16 -12.44 10.69 14.92
N HIS A 17 -11.61 10.13 15.78
CA HIS A 17 -10.70 10.94 16.58
C HIS A 17 -9.39 11.13 15.81
N ALA A 18 -8.86 12.36 15.80
CA ALA A 18 -7.66 12.71 15.04
C ALA A 18 -6.49 11.74 15.29
N ASP A 19 -6.30 11.30 16.53
CA ASP A 19 -5.24 10.35 16.91
C ASP A 19 -5.41 8.95 16.29
N SER A 20 -6.65 8.49 16.14
CA SER A 20 -6.97 7.22 15.46
C SER A 20 -6.67 7.30 13.96
N ILE A 21 -6.96 8.46 13.36
CA ILE A 21 -6.66 8.73 11.96
C ILE A 21 -5.15 8.81 11.72
N GLU A 22 -4.40 9.47 12.60
CA GLU A 22 -2.94 9.54 12.53
C GLU A 22 -2.30 8.15 12.62
N SER A 23 -2.84 7.28 13.48
CA SER A 23 -2.39 5.89 13.60
C SER A 23 -2.57 5.09 12.31
N CYS A 24 -3.74 5.22 11.66
CA CYS A 24 -3.98 4.63 10.33
C CYS A 24 -3.02 5.18 9.28
N GLN A 25 -2.71 6.47 9.34
CA GLN A 25 -1.78 7.09 8.40
C GLN A 25 -0.33 6.64 8.61
N ASN A 26 0.08 6.40 9.86
CA ASN A 26 1.38 5.83 10.18
C ASN A 26 1.50 4.38 9.71
N LEU A 27 0.43 3.58 9.84
CA LEU A 27 0.37 2.23 9.26
C LEU A 27 0.50 2.26 7.73
N SER A 28 -0.22 3.14 7.06
CA SER A 28 -0.11 3.36 5.61
C SER A 28 1.34 3.62 5.19
N LYS A 29 2.03 4.56 5.86
CA LYS A 29 3.44 4.89 5.61
C LYS A 29 4.37 3.71 5.87
N ALA A 30 4.15 2.95 6.95
CA ALA A 30 4.96 1.77 7.27
C ALA A 30 4.83 0.69 6.18
N TYR A 31 3.62 0.43 5.69
CA TYR A 31 3.40 -0.53 4.60
C TYR A 31 3.94 -0.04 3.25
N ASP A 32 3.89 1.26 2.96
CA ASP A 32 4.57 1.86 1.79
C ASP A 32 6.08 1.63 1.84
N ALA A 33 6.70 1.86 3.00
CA ALA A 33 8.13 1.61 3.21
C ALA A 33 8.49 0.12 3.01
N MET A 34 7.60 -0.79 3.40
CA MET A 34 7.74 -2.24 3.15
C MET A 34 7.35 -2.65 1.71
N LYS A 35 7.00 -1.71 0.84
CA LYS A 35 6.47 -1.95 -0.53
C LYS A 35 5.23 -2.84 -0.57
N SER A 36 4.53 -2.98 0.55
CA SER A 36 3.26 -3.69 0.64
C SER A 36 2.13 -2.72 0.25
N TYR A 37 2.10 -2.37 -1.03
CA TYR A 37 1.23 -1.31 -1.52
C TYR A 37 -0.26 -1.60 -1.35
N ALA A 38 -0.68 -2.87 -1.39
CA ALA A 38 -2.06 -3.25 -1.15
C ALA A 38 -2.52 -2.87 0.27
N LEU A 39 -1.71 -3.21 1.29
CA LEU A 39 -2.00 -2.85 2.68
C LEU A 39 -1.86 -1.34 2.92
N ALA A 40 -0.85 -0.69 2.32
CA ALA A 40 -0.69 0.75 2.41
C ALA A 40 -1.92 1.50 1.87
N ILE A 41 -2.43 1.09 0.70
CA ILE A 41 -3.64 1.67 0.08
C ILE A 41 -4.86 1.43 0.97
N GLN A 42 -5.01 0.23 1.54
CA GLN A 42 -6.15 -0.08 2.42
C GLN A 42 -6.18 0.85 3.65
N PHE A 43 -5.06 1.00 4.36
CA PHE A 43 -4.99 1.90 5.52
C PHE A 43 -5.14 3.37 5.11
N GLN A 44 -4.61 3.77 3.96
CA GLN A 44 -4.77 5.13 3.46
C GLN A 44 -6.23 5.45 3.08
N GLN A 45 -6.98 4.46 2.56
CA GLN A 45 -8.41 4.64 2.27
C GLN A 45 -9.20 4.87 3.56
N GLN A 46 -8.89 4.14 4.64
CA GLN A 46 -9.52 4.38 5.95
C GLN A 46 -9.26 5.79 6.48
N VAL A 47 -8.09 6.36 6.23
CA VAL A 47 -7.76 7.75 6.58
C VAL A 47 -8.63 8.74 5.80
N VAL A 48 -8.82 8.50 4.49
CA VAL A 48 -9.70 9.32 3.64
C VAL A 48 -11.13 9.26 4.15
N ASP A 49 -11.68 8.06 4.33
CA ASP A 49 -13.06 7.85 4.78
C ASP A 49 -13.30 8.52 6.14
N ALA A 50 -12.33 8.44 7.05
CA ALA A 50 -12.42 9.11 8.34
C ALA A 50 -12.42 10.64 8.20
N TRP A 51 -11.51 11.23 7.42
CA TRP A 51 -11.49 12.68 7.20
C TRP A 51 -12.71 13.22 6.46
N GLU A 52 -13.31 12.45 5.54
CA GLU A 52 -14.57 12.83 4.88
C GLU A 52 -15.70 13.03 5.89
N SER A 53 -15.72 12.26 6.97
CA SER A 53 -16.75 12.38 8.02
C SER A 53 -16.62 13.65 8.89
N HIS A 54 -15.46 14.31 8.89
CA HIS A 54 -15.17 15.49 9.72
C HIS A 54 -15.69 16.81 9.15
N GLY A 55 -16.15 16.83 7.89
CA GLY A 55 -16.72 18.02 7.27
C GLY A 55 -15.68 19.10 6.88
N PRO A 56 -16.11 20.36 6.66
CA PRO A 56 -15.28 21.41 6.04
C PRO A 56 -14.00 21.78 6.79
N SER A 57 -13.94 21.53 8.11
CA SER A 57 -12.75 21.80 8.92
C SER A 57 -11.58 20.87 8.66
N ALA A 58 -11.82 19.72 8.01
CA ALA A 58 -10.79 18.73 7.67
C ALA A 58 -10.35 18.78 6.20
N HIS A 59 -10.61 19.89 5.50
CA HIS A 59 -10.39 19.99 4.05
C HIS A 59 -8.93 19.79 3.65
N ASP A 60 -8.00 20.35 4.41
CA ASP A 60 -6.58 20.28 4.09
C ASP A 60 -6.02 18.88 4.36
N GLU A 61 -6.45 18.26 5.45
CA GLU A 61 -6.11 16.88 5.84
C GLU A 61 -6.67 15.89 4.82
N LEU A 62 -7.92 16.07 4.39
CA LEU A 62 -8.55 15.23 3.37
C LEU A 62 -7.83 15.36 2.01
N LYS A 63 -7.41 16.58 1.64
CA LYS A 63 -6.65 16.82 0.41
C LYS A 63 -5.30 16.13 0.44
N GLU A 64 -4.59 16.18 1.56
CA GLU A 64 -3.33 15.48 1.72
C GLU A 64 -3.52 13.95 1.75
N ALA A 65 -4.58 13.45 2.40
CA ALA A 65 -4.90 12.03 2.43
C ALA A 65 -5.15 11.47 1.02
N HIS A 66 -5.87 12.20 0.17
CA HIS A 66 -6.06 11.86 -1.25
C HIS A 66 -4.76 11.89 -2.04
N ARG A 67 -3.90 12.90 -1.82
CA ARG A 67 -2.60 12.99 -2.48
C ARG A 67 -1.75 11.76 -2.20
N VAL A 68 -1.67 11.34 -0.94
CA VAL A 68 -0.92 10.16 -0.52
C VAL A 68 -1.51 8.90 -1.16
N LEU A 69 -2.84 8.76 -1.18
CA LEU A 69 -3.51 7.62 -1.82
C LEU A 69 -3.15 7.48 -3.30
N GLU A 70 -3.17 8.57 -4.06
CA GLU A 70 -2.81 8.55 -5.48
C GLU A 70 -1.32 8.24 -5.71
N GLN A 71 -0.43 8.69 -4.81
CA GLN A 71 0.98 8.29 -4.85
C GLN A 71 1.15 6.78 -4.62
N LEU A 72 0.45 6.20 -3.65
CA LEU A 72 0.49 4.77 -3.38
C LEU A 72 -0.02 3.95 -4.56
N LYS A 73 -1.14 4.36 -5.19
CA LYS A 73 -1.66 3.71 -6.42
C LYS A 73 -0.66 3.80 -7.57
N LYS A 74 0.03 4.94 -7.74
CA LYS A 74 1.08 5.09 -8.76
C LYS A 74 2.26 4.16 -8.50
N LYS A 75 2.74 4.07 -7.26
CA LYS A 75 3.83 3.17 -6.86
C LYS A 75 3.45 1.70 -7.09
N ALA A 76 2.24 1.30 -6.67
CA ALA A 76 1.72 -0.05 -6.89
C ALA A 76 1.77 -0.45 -8.38
N ARG A 77 1.23 0.41 -9.26
CA ARG A 77 1.27 0.18 -10.72
C ARG A 77 2.69 0.10 -11.27
N GLY A 78 3.60 0.94 -10.77
CA GLY A 78 5.01 0.92 -11.15
C GLY A 78 5.76 -0.36 -10.73
N THR A 79 5.37 -0.97 -9.61
CA THR A 79 5.93 -2.24 -9.16
C THR A 79 5.45 -3.40 -10.02
N PHE A 80 4.15 -3.48 -10.32
CA PHE A 80 3.62 -4.52 -11.23
C PHE A 80 4.25 -4.45 -12.63
N ALA A 81 4.50 -3.24 -13.14
CA ALA A 81 5.17 -3.06 -14.44
C ALA A 81 6.64 -3.51 -14.45
N ASN A 82 7.34 -3.47 -13.30
CA ASN A 82 8.72 -3.97 -13.20
C ASN A 82 8.78 -5.49 -13.03
N ASP A 83 7.83 -6.09 -12.31
CA ASP A 83 7.73 -7.55 -12.14
C ASP A 83 7.34 -8.28 -13.45
N GLU A 84 6.56 -7.63 -14.32
CA GLU A 84 6.24 -8.17 -15.64
C GLU A 84 7.46 -8.18 -16.59
N HIS A 85 8.42 -7.27 -16.39
CA HIS A 85 9.61 -7.19 -17.23
C HIS A 85 10.69 -8.21 -16.83
N THR A 86 10.76 -8.61 -15.55
CA THR A 86 11.73 -9.60 -15.05
C THR A 86 11.33 -11.05 -15.35
N THR A 87 10.05 -11.35 -15.61
CA THR A 87 9.57 -12.71 -15.88
C THR A 87 9.79 -13.19 -17.33
N LYS A 88 10.25 -12.33 -18.24
CA LYS A 88 10.58 -12.73 -19.63
C LYS A 88 12.00 -13.22 -19.85
N ALA A 89 12.84 -13.29 -18.82
CA ALA A 89 14.23 -13.72 -18.94
C ALA A 89 14.50 -15.08 -18.26
N LEU A 90 13.87 -16.16 -18.74
CA LEU A 90 14.44 -17.50 -18.61
C LEU A 90 15.10 -17.88 -19.94
N PRO A 91 16.44 -17.96 -20.01
CA PRO A 91 17.09 -18.61 -21.13
C PRO A 91 16.77 -20.10 -21.07
N LEU A 92 16.05 -20.61 -22.06
CA LEU A 92 15.85 -22.05 -22.24
C LEU A 92 17.22 -22.71 -22.43
N PRO A 93 17.50 -23.86 -21.77
CA PRO A 93 18.74 -24.60 -22.00
C PRO A 93 18.81 -25.05 -23.47
N GLN A 94 19.81 -24.57 -24.21
CA GLN A 94 20.08 -25.03 -25.57
C GLN A 94 20.56 -26.48 -25.52
N THR A 95 19.66 -27.44 -25.75
CA THR A 95 20.01 -28.84 -25.98
C THR A 95 20.61 -28.96 -27.39
N HIS A 96 21.95 -28.95 -27.48
CA HIS A 96 22.63 -29.33 -28.72
C HIS A 96 22.60 -30.86 -28.86
N PRO A 97 22.11 -31.42 -29.98
CA PRO A 97 22.22 -32.85 -30.24
C PRO A 97 23.65 -33.15 -30.71
N SER A 98 24.49 -33.66 -29.81
CA SER A 98 25.77 -34.26 -30.21
C SER A 98 25.50 -35.63 -30.81
N ALA A 99 25.43 -35.66 -32.14
CA ALA A 99 25.67 -36.87 -32.91
C ALA A 99 27.05 -37.43 -32.53
N ARG A 100 27.07 -38.68 -32.03
CA ARG A 100 28.30 -39.47 -31.97
C ARG A 100 28.03 -40.82 -32.63
N SER A 101 28.60 -40.93 -33.82
CA SER A 101 28.86 -42.15 -34.57
C SER A 101 29.63 -43.19 -33.75
N SER A 102 29.22 -44.46 -33.84
CA SER A 102 30.08 -45.64 -34.00
C SER A 102 29.23 -46.81 -34.47
#